data_AF-A0A5C5SP88-F1
#
_entry.id   AF-A0A5C5SP88-F1
#
_cell.length_a   1.000
_cell.length_b   1.000
_cell.length_c   1.000
_cell.angle_alpha   90.00
_cell.angle_beta   90.00
_cell.angle_gamma   90.00
#
_symmetry.space_group_name_H-M   'P 1'
#
loop_
_entity.id
_entity.type
_entity.pdbx_description
1 polymer ?
#
loop_
_entity_poly.entity_id
_entity_poly.type
_entity_poly.pdbx_seq_one_letter_code
_entity_poly.pdbx_strand_id
1 'polypeptide(L)'
;MIEEYRQHCLDADIPLELNTSVRPPEGDDSTLFISAGMQRFKSLFADTSYVGTVANIQSCLRLNDLEEVGDGTHCLRFDMMGLFSFRQMAVGDGIAFWHAYLRRIGITPTHVTVHPDRTALWRDLHPADIEVRPDPDCTWSDGGTGGYCTEFYVGDIEIGNIVNPRGDCLDVGFGLQRLEHVLGVPPPSAVDLLREGISAILDAGYVPGNKAQGYALRRLLRTLWRQGGTLDHPVFHAERQRQERLRAMYHRLAPRHPGMSAAWWFDTHGIVLADVEDT
;
A
#
# COMPACT_ATOMS: atom_id res chain seq x y z
N MET A 1 -4.48 -18.12 -3.50
CA MET A 1 -3.21 -17.37 -3.64
C MET A 1 -2.43 -17.34 -2.33
N ILE A 2 -2.97 -16.77 -1.24
CA ILE A 2 -2.30 -16.75 0.08
C ILE A 2 -1.83 -18.15 0.54
N GLU A 3 -2.68 -19.17 0.41
CA GLU A 3 -2.31 -20.52 0.83
C GLU A 3 -1.22 -21.15 -0.05
N GLU A 4 -1.26 -20.89 -1.36
CA GLU A 4 -0.18 -21.30 -2.28
C GLU A 4 1.15 -20.62 -1.91
N TYR A 5 1.11 -19.36 -1.48
CA TYR A 5 2.30 -18.66 -1.01
C TYR A 5 2.82 -19.22 0.30
N ARG A 6 1.93 -19.54 1.24
CA ARG A 6 2.29 -20.24 2.47
C ARG A 6 2.99 -21.56 2.16
N GLN A 7 2.42 -22.36 1.27
CA GLN A 7 3.03 -23.63 0.87
C GLN A 7 4.37 -23.40 0.15
N HIS A 8 4.46 -22.37 -0.70
CA HIS A 8 5.71 -22.02 -1.39
C HIS A 8 6.83 -21.60 -0.45
N CYS A 9 6.54 -20.78 0.57
CA CYS A 9 7.49 -20.44 1.63
C CYS A 9 7.90 -21.67 2.44
N LEU A 10 6.94 -22.54 2.78
CA LEU A 10 7.21 -23.78 3.52
C LEU A 10 8.14 -24.73 2.73
N ASP A 11 7.90 -24.90 1.44
CA ASP A 11 8.75 -25.72 0.57
C ASP A 11 10.19 -25.19 0.48
N ALA A 12 10.38 -23.88 0.67
CA ALA A 12 11.66 -23.21 0.66
C ALA A 12 12.30 -23.07 2.05
N ASP A 13 11.68 -23.63 3.10
CA ASP A 13 12.09 -23.47 4.51
C ASP A 13 12.19 -22.00 4.97
N ILE A 14 11.28 -21.15 4.46
CA ILE A 14 11.22 -19.72 4.78
C ILE A 14 10.03 -19.49 5.73
N PRO A 15 10.26 -18.92 6.93
CA PRO A 15 9.17 -18.60 7.85
C PRO A 15 8.27 -17.51 7.25
N LEU A 16 6.95 -17.72 7.35
CA LEU A 16 5.95 -16.77 6.87
C LEU A 16 5.21 -16.13 8.06
N GLU A 17 5.23 -14.80 8.12
CA GLU A 17 4.48 -14.02 9.09
C GLU A 17 3.24 -13.37 8.46
N LEU A 18 2.10 -13.43 9.16
CA LEU A 18 0.89 -12.72 8.75
C LEU A 18 0.70 -11.49 9.64
N ASN A 19 0.55 -10.32 9.03
CA ASN A 19 0.17 -9.11 9.73
C ASN A 19 -0.96 -8.39 8.98
N THR A 20 -2.17 -8.52 9.49
CA THR A 20 -3.37 -7.89 8.92
C THR A 20 -3.60 -6.47 9.44
N SER A 21 -2.73 -5.96 10.32
CA SER A 21 -2.85 -4.62 10.88
C SER A 21 -2.12 -3.60 10.03
N VAL A 22 -2.75 -2.46 9.78
CA VAL A 22 -2.15 -1.28 9.12
C VAL A 22 -1.44 -0.35 10.11
N ARG A 23 -1.39 -0.71 11.39
CA ARG A 23 -0.74 0.07 12.45
C ARG A 23 0.78 -0.09 12.36
N PRO A 24 1.56 1.02 12.24
CA PRO A 24 3.02 0.97 12.29
C PRO A 24 3.53 0.36 13.62
N PRO A 25 4.77 -0.18 13.65
CA PRO A 25 5.40 -0.62 14.89
C PRO A 25 5.38 0.47 15.96
N GLU A 26 5.30 0.07 17.23
CA GLU A 26 5.31 1.02 18.34
C GLU A 26 6.59 1.87 18.32
N GLY A 27 6.43 3.20 18.32
CA GLY A 27 7.54 4.15 18.22
C GLY A 27 7.95 4.53 16.79
N ASP A 28 7.34 3.97 15.74
CA ASP A 28 7.52 4.45 14.36
C ASP A 28 6.55 5.59 14.04
N ASP A 29 7.01 6.82 14.25
CA ASP A 29 6.27 8.05 13.89
C ASP A 29 6.55 8.52 12.45
N SER A 30 7.31 7.76 11.65
CA SER A 30 7.68 8.17 10.29
C SER A 30 6.54 8.03 9.28
N THR A 31 5.52 7.22 9.59
CA THR A 31 4.37 6.97 8.72
C THR A 31 3.06 6.97 9.49
N LEU A 32 1.96 7.36 8.84
CA LEU A 32 0.63 7.29 9.46
C LEU A 32 0.12 5.85 9.58
N PHE A 33 0.37 5.05 8.55
CA PHE A 33 -0.04 3.66 8.41
C PHE A 33 1.09 2.88 7.73
N ILE A 34 1.08 1.54 7.90
CA ILE A 34 1.98 0.68 7.16
C ILE A 34 1.66 0.78 5.66
N SER A 35 2.62 1.17 4.84
CA SER A 35 2.52 1.33 3.38
C SER A 35 3.31 0.27 2.59
N ALA A 36 4.19 -0.49 3.28
CA ALA A 36 5.00 -1.57 2.72
C ALA A 36 5.34 -2.65 3.76
N GLY A 37 5.54 -3.89 3.30
CA GLY A 37 5.89 -5.04 4.14
C GLY A 37 7.20 -4.91 4.90
N MET A 38 8.13 -4.10 4.39
CA MET A 38 9.50 -3.95 4.92
C MET A 38 9.59 -3.15 6.23
N GLN A 39 8.57 -2.35 6.58
CA GLN A 39 8.71 -1.31 7.61
C GLN A 39 9.11 -1.86 8.99
N ARG A 40 8.61 -3.02 9.36
CA ARG A 40 8.95 -3.70 10.62
C ARG A 40 10.36 -4.29 10.64
N PHE A 41 11.01 -4.39 9.48
CA PHE A 41 12.35 -4.94 9.32
C PHE A 41 13.41 -3.87 9.04
N LYS A 42 13.05 -2.58 9.05
CA LYS A 42 13.96 -1.46 8.76
C LYS A 42 15.29 -1.54 9.49
N SER A 43 15.26 -1.89 10.79
CA SER A 43 16.48 -2.01 11.60
C SER A 43 17.40 -3.15 11.14
N LEU A 44 16.84 -4.25 10.62
CA LEU A 44 17.61 -5.43 10.18
C LEU A 44 18.41 -5.16 8.89
N PHE A 45 17.91 -4.29 8.02
CA PHE A 45 18.67 -3.85 6.84
C PHE A 45 19.98 -3.15 7.25
N ALA A 46 19.95 -2.37 8.33
CA ALA A 46 21.12 -1.66 8.85
C ALA A 46 22.02 -2.51 9.75
N ASP A 47 21.47 -3.54 10.40
CA ASP A 47 22.24 -4.46 11.26
C ASP A 47 23.08 -5.44 10.43
N THR A 48 24.37 -5.15 10.28
CA THR A 48 25.31 -5.97 9.50
C THR A 48 25.62 -7.33 10.15
N SER A 49 25.24 -7.55 11.40
CA SER A 49 25.45 -8.83 12.09
C SER A 49 24.29 -9.81 11.88
N TYR A 50 23.12 -9.31 11.49
CA TYR A 50 21.95 -10.14 11.27
C TYR A 50 22.02 -10.83 9.89
N VAL A 51 21.79 -12.15 9.90
CA VAL A 51 21.67 -13.00 8.71
C VAL A 51 20.40 -13.83 8.82
N GLY A 52 19.54 -13.76 7.81
CA GLY A 52 18.29 -14.53 7.80
C GLY A 52 17.36 -14.15 6.67
N THR A 53 16.30 -14.93 6.50
CA THR A 53 15.24 -14.71 5.51
C THR A 53 13.89 -14.93 6.16
N VAL A 54 12.94 -14.05 5.83
CA VAL A 54 11.56 -14.12 6.31
C VAL A 54 10.62 -13.67 5.19
N ALA A 55 9.49 -14.34 5.07
CA ALA A 55 8.39 -13.90 4.22
C ALA A 55 7.28 -13.28 5.07
N ASN A 56 6.48 -12.40 4.49
CA ASN A 56 5.26 -11.94 5.13
C ASN A 56 4.08 -11.77 4.16
N ILE A 57 2.91 -11.62 4.74
CA ILE A 57 1.77 -10.95 4.10
C ILE A 57 1.37 -9.80 5.02
N GLN A 58 1.54 -8.58 4.52
CA GLN A 58 1.31 -7.35 5.27
C GLN A 58 0.14 -6.58 4.67
N SER A 59 -0.88 -6.27 5.48
CA SER A 59 -1.89 -5.28 5.09
C SER A 59 -1.28 -3.88 5.06
N CYS A 60 -1.35 -3.24 3.91
CA CYS A 60 -0.83 -1.92 3.64
C CYS A 60 -1.98 -0.93 3.39
N LEU A 61 -1.75 0.34 3.70
CA LEU A 61 -2.66 1.43 3.44
C LEU A 61 -1.92 2.66 2.92
N ARG A 62 -2.31 3.15 1.74
CA ARG A 62 -1.72 4.32 1.06
C ARG A 62 -2.79 5.38 0.82
N LEU A 63 -2.58 6.56 1.40
CA LEU A 63 -3.55 7.68 1.35
C LEU A 63 -3.33 8.64 0.16
N ASN A 64 -2.22 8.49 -0.55
CA ASN A 64 -1.72 9.51 -1.47
C ASN A 64 -2.61 9.66 -2.70
N ASP A 65 -3.28 8.58 -3.09
CA ASP A 65 -3.96 8.49 -4.39
C ASP A 65 -5.48 8.39 -4.21
N LEU A 66 -6.03 9.02 -3.16
CA LEU A 66 -7.46 8.94 -2.82
C LEU A 66 -8.42 9.32 -3.97
N GLU A 67 -7.96 10.12 -4.92
CA GLU A 67 -8.70 10.54 -6.12
C GLU A 67 -8.60 9.53 -7.27
N GLU A 68 -7.58 8.66 -7.26
CA GLU A 68 -7.28 7.62 -8.26
C GLU A 68 -7.73 6.23 -7.79
N VAL A 69 -8.17 6.09 -6.53
CA VAL A 69 -8.70 4.84 -5.96
C VAL A 69 -9.84 4.28 -6.82
N GLY A 70 -9.68 3.05 -7.30
CA GLY A 70 -10.70 2.30 -8.03
C GLY A 70 -10.43 2.10 -9.52
N ASP A 71 -9.28 2.53 -10.03
CA ASP A 71 -8.84 2.28 -11.41
C ASP A 71 -8.29 0.85 -11.65
N GLY A 72 -8.20 0.04 -10.59
CA GLY A 72 -7.71 -1.34 -10.62
C GLY A 72 -6.24 -1.50 -10.24
N THR A 73 -5.45 -0.42 -10.18
CA THR A 73 -4.02 -0.46 -9.82
C THR A 73 -3.68 0.39 -8.59
N HIS A 74 -4.50 1.41 -8.29
CA HIS A 74 -4.45 2.24 -7.09
C HIS A 74 -5.45 1.74 -6.04
N CYS A 75 -4.91 1.06 -5.03
CA CYS A 75 -5.67 0.56 -3.89
C CYS A 75 -5.41 1.42 -2.65
N LEU A 76 -6.47 1.88 -1.98
CA LEU A 76 -6.34 2.51 -0.66
C LEU A 76 -5.76 1.54 0.36
N ARG A 77 -6.28 0.30 0.38
CA ARG A 77 -5.84 -0.81 1.21
C ARG A 77 -5.55 -2.00 0.32
N PHE A 78 -4.44 -2.69 0.56
CA PHE A 78 -4.04 -3.89 -0.18
C PHE A 78 -3.16 -4.77 0.69
N ASP A 79 -3.01 -6.05 0.33
CA ASP A 79 -2.08 -6.95 1.01
C ASP A 79 -0.82 -7.11 0.15
N MET A 80 0.32 -6.82 0.76
CA MET A 80 1.63 -7.00 0.15
C MET A 80 2.21 -8.34 0.58
N MET A 81 2.51 -9.18 -0.41
CA MET A 81 3.21 -10.46 -0.22
C MET A 81 4.70 -10.19 -0.33
N GLY A 82 5.44 -10.38 0.77
CA GLY A 82 6.81 -9.94 0.87
C GLY A 82 7.80 -11.05 1.14
N LEU A 83 9.01 -10.90 0.62
CA LEU A 83 10.17 -11.75 0.90
C LEU A 83 11.34 -10.83 1.27
N PHE A 84 11.87 -10.98 2.48
CA PHE A 84 12.94 -10.15 3.00
C PHE A 84 14.11 -11.04 3.35
N SER A 85 15.27 -10.71 2.80
CA SER A 85 16.50 -11.43 3.10
C SER A 85 17.58 -10.46 3.51
N PHE A 86 18.32 -10.82 4.55
CA PHE A 86 19.38 -10.03 5.13
C PHE A 86 20.65 -10.85 5.00
N ARG A 87 21.47 -10.55 3.97
CA ARG A 87 22.78 -11.18 3.74
C ARG A 87 22.76 -12.70 3.56
N GLN A 88 21.59 -13.28 3.26
CA GLN A 88 21.43 -14.73 3.06
C GLN A 88 21.13 -15.08 1.60
N MET A 89 20.16 -14.41 0.97
CA MET A 89 19.82 -14.60 -0.44
C MET A 89 20.44 -13.52 -1.32
N ALA A 90 20.94 -13.92 -2.49
CA ALA A 90 21.29 -13.01 -3.56
C ALA A 90 20.05 -12.63 -4.41
N VAL A 91 20.16 -11.59 -5.22
CA VAL A 91 19.08 -11.14 -6.13
C VAL A 91 18.58 -12.27 -7.03
N GLY A 92 19.50 -13.12 -7.51
CA GLY A 92 19.15 -14.29 -8.33
C GLY A 92 18.25 -15.30 -7.60
N ASP A 93 18.47 -15.51 -6.31
CA ASP A 93 17.65 -16.42 -5.50
C ASP A 93 16.22 -15.84 -5.34
N GLY A 94 16.12 -14.52 -5.10
CA GLY A 94 14.84 -13.82 -5.03
C GLY A 94 14.06 -13.89 -6.35
N ILE A 95 14.74 -13.63 -7.48
CA ILE A 95 14.15 -13.74 -8.82
C ILE A 95 13.65 -15.16 -9.07
N ALA A 96 14.47 -16.18 -8.77
CA ALA A 96 14.10 -17.59 -8.95
C ALA A 96 12.89 -17.99 -8.09
N PHE A 97 12.86 -17.56 -6.82
CA PHE A 97 11.74 -17.79 -5.90
C PHE A 97 10.43 -17.21 -6.48
N TRP A 98 10.43 -15.94 -6.88
CA TRP A 98 9.22 -15.29 -7.35
C TRP A 98 8.74 -15.81 -8.71
N HIS A 99 9.63 -16.12 -9.66
CA HIS A 99 9.21 -16.81 -10.89
C HIS A 99 8.62 -18.18 -10.60
N ALA A 100 9.17 -18.94 -9.67
CA ALA A 100 8.60 -20.23 -9.28
C ALA A 100 7.21 -20.08 -8.66
N TYR A 101 7.02 -19.10 -7.76
CA TYR A 101 5.72 -18.79 -7.18
C TYR A 101 4.69 -18.35 -8.24
N LEU A 102 5.04 -17.39 -9.09
CA LEU A 102 4.13 -16.88 -10.13
C LEU A 102 3.67 -18.00 -11.05
N ARG A 103 4.57 -18.90 -11.46
CA ARG A 103 4.20 -20.09 -12.25
C ARG A 103 3.23 -21.01 -11.53
N ARG A 104 3.38 -21.22 -10.20
CA ARG A 104 2.45 -22.05 -9.40
C ARG A 104 1.02 -21.51 -9.43
N ILE A 105 0.87 -20.19 -9.45
CA ILE A 105 -0.44 -19.52 -9.51
C ILE A 105 -0.89 -19.20 -10.95
N GLY A 106 -0.19 -19.71 -11.97
CA GLY A 106 -0.57 -19.56 -13.37
C GLY A 106 -0.27 -18.18 -13.97
N ILE A 107 0.63 -17.40 -13.35
CA ILE A 107 1.05 -16.08 -13.85
C ILE A 107 2.44 -16.20 -14.47
N THR A 108 2.60 -15.62 -15.66
CA THR A 108 3.90 -15.44 -16.31
C THR A 108 4.05 -13.96 -16.64
N PRO A 109 5.09 -13.27 -16.11
CA PRO A 109 5.35 -11.89 -16.48
C PRO A 109 5.49 -11.73 -17.99
N THR A 110 4.93 -10.66 -18.54
CA THR A 110 5.17 -10.29 -19.94
C THR A 110 6.57 -9.72 -20.14
N HIS A 111 7.04 -8.95 -19.16
CA HIS A 111 8.36 -8.37 -19.13
C HIS A 111 8.75 -8.01 -17.69
N VAL A 112 10.02 -7.69 -17.50
CA VAL A 112 10.55 -7.07 -16.30
C VAL A 112 11.32 -5.81 -16.66
N THR A 113 11.36 -4.85 -15.76
CA THR A 113 12.23 -3.68 -15.88
C THR A 113 13.41 -3.81 -14.92
N VAL A 114 14.58 -3.34 -15.34
CA VAL A 114 15.81 -3.38 -14.54
C VAL A 114 16.57 -2.07 -14.74
N HIS A 115 17.19 -1.55 -13.69
CA HIS A 115 18.02 -0.35 -13.84
C HIS A 115 19.16 -0.57 -14.87
N PRO A 116 19.47 0.41 -15.73
CA PRO A 116 20.56 0.31 -16.70
C PRO A 116 21.90 -0.17 -16.09
N ASP A 117 22.25 0.33 -14.91
CA ASP A 117 23.48 -0.03 -14.17
C ASP A 117 23.51 -1.47 -13.62
N ARG A 118 22.38 -2.19 -13.70
CA ARG A 118 22.25 -3.60 -13.28
C ARG A 118 21.84 -4.54 -14.40
N THR A 119 21.44 -4.02 -15.55
CA THR A 119 20.95 -4.82 -16.68
C THR A 119 21.93 -5.91 -17.09
N ALA A 120 23.23 -5.60 -17.19
CA ALA A 120 24.24 -6.59 -17.57
C ALA A 120 24.43 -7.73 -16.54
N LEU A 121 24.09 -7.49 -15.28
CA LEU A 121 24.22 -8.47 -14.20
C LEU A 121 22.94 -9.26 -13.97
N TRP A 122 21.78 -8.63 -14.15
CA TRP A 122 20.51 -9.20 -13.74
C TRP A 122 19.68 -9.75 -14.90
N ARG A 123 19.96 -9.37 -16.15
CA ARG A 123 19.24 -9.87 -17.32
C ARG A 123 19.17 -11.40 -17.36
N ASP A 124 20.31 -12.06 -17.16
CA ASP A 124 20.42 -13.53 -17.25
C ASP A 124 19.93 -14.25 -15.98
N LEU A 125 19.50 -13.51 -14.94
CA LEU A 125 18.85 -14.06 -13.76
C LEU A 125 17.36 -14.35 -14.01
N HIS A 126 16.74 -13.68 -14.99
CA HIS A 126 15.36 -13.92 -15.37
C HIS A 126 15.28 -15.09 -16.39
N PRO A 127 14.14 -15.80 -16.45
CA PRO A 127 13.92 -16.83 -17.47
C PRO A 127 14.07 -16.26 -18.88
N ALA A 128 14.63 -17.05 -19.81
CA ALA A 128 15.01 -16.60 -21.14
C ALA A 128 13.83 -16.14 -22.03
N ASP A 129 12.61 -16.55 -21.69
CA ASP A 129 11.35 -16.17 -22.34
C ASP A 129 10.74 -14.87 -21.80
N ILE A 130 11.35 -14.27 -20.77
CA ILE A 130 10.91 -12.99 -20.19
C ILE A 130 11.72 -11.85 -20.80
N GLU A 131 11.03 -10.87 -21.38
CA GLU A 131 11.67 -9.66 -21.89
C GLU A 131 12.23 -8.82 -20.74
N VAL A 132 13.51 -8.44 -20.80
CA VAL A 132 14.16 -7.54 -19.82
C VAL A 132 14.38 -6.17 -20.45
N ARG A 133 13.66 -5.17 -19.93
CA ARG A 133 13.70 -3.77 -20.37
C ARG A 133 14.53 -2.91 -19.41
N PRO A 134 15.44 -2.07 -19.91
CA PRO A 134 16.13 -1.12 -19.05
C PRO A 134 15.19 0.02 -18.65
N ASP A 135 15.21 0.41 -17.37
CA ASP A 135 14.40 1.51 -16.85
C ASP A 135 15.19 2.31 -15.79
N PRO A 136 15.53 3.59 -16.01
CA PRO A 136 16.26 4.40 -15.04
C PRO A 136 15.50 4.61 -13.71
N ASP A 137 14.18 4.42 -13.69
CA ASP A 137 13.36 4.60 -12.48
C ASP A 137 13.39 3.37 -11.56
N CYS A 138 14.04 2.26 -11.97
CA CYS A 138 14.26 1.05 -11.18
C CYS A 138 15.26 1.23 -10.01
N THR A 139 14.96 2.20 -9.15
CA THR A 139 15.60 2.47 -7.88
C THR A 139 14.53 2.68 -6.82
N TRP A 140 14.78 2.20 -5.61
CA TRP A 140 13.85 2.38 -4.49
C TRP A 140 14.58 2.89 -3.25
N SER A 141 13.90 3.71 -2.45
CA SER A 141 14.40 4.22 -1.17
C SER A 141 13.25 4.58 -0.24
N ASP A 142 13.40 4.30 1.06
CA ASP A 142 12.51 4.82 2.12
C ASP A 142 13.02 6.14 2.73
N GLY A 143 14.07 6.73 2.15
CA GLY A 143 14.77 7.91 2.65
C GLY A 143 15.96 7.59 3.57
N GLY A 144 16.08 6.36 4.07
CA GLY A 144 17.24 5.90 4.87
C GLY A 144 18.00 4.75 4.21
N THR A 145 17.29 3.78 3.64
CA THR A 145 17.82 2.61 2.94
C THR A 145 17.22 2.54 1.54
N GLY A 146 18.04 2.18 0.56
CA GLY A 146 17.61 2.00 -0.81
C GLY A 146 18.54 1.11 -1.63
N GLY A 147 18.16 0.86 -2.87
CA GLY A 147 18.90 0.03 -3.80
C GLY A 147 18.28 0.02 -5.20
N TYR A 148 18.99 -0.62 -6.13
CA TYR A 148 18.44 -0.94 -7.44
C TYR A 148 17.36 -2.00 -7.32
N CYS A 149 16.41 -2.00 -8.24
CA CYS A 149 15.32 -2.95 -8.23
C CYS A 149 15.03 -3.55 -9.62
N THR A 150 14.21 -4.59 -9.62
CA THR A 150 13.64 -5.22 -10.81
C THR A 150 12.14 -5.40 -10.59
N GLU A 151 11.35 -4.81 -11.48
CA GLU A 151 9.90 -4.79 -11.37
C GLU A 151 9.27 -5.73 -12.40
N PHE A 152 8.17 -6.37 -12.02
CA PHE A 152 7.54 -7.44 -12.77
C PHE A 152 6.21 -6.96 -13.33
N TYR A 153 5.97 -7.20 -14.63
CA TYR A 153 4.80 -6.66 -15.32
C TYR A 153 4.01 -7.74 -16.07
N VAL A 154 2.69 -7.64 -16.02
CA VAL A 154 1.76 -8.37 -16.91
C VAL A 154 0.99 -7.34 -17.74
N GLY A 155 1.34 -7.22 -19.02
CA GLY A 155 0.88 -6.10 -19.84
C GLY A 155 1.42 -4.80 -19.24
N ASP A 156 0.52 -3.87 -18.94
CA ASP A 156 0.86 -2.57 -18.35
C ASP A 156 0.72 -2.54 -16.82
N ILE A 157 0.46 -3.69 -16.18
CA ILE A 157 0.26 -3.79 -14.72
C ILE A 157 1.54 -4.29 -14.05
N GLU A 158 2.15 -3.44 -13.22
CA GLU A 158 3.23 -3.83 -12.30
C GLU A 158 2.67 -4.73 -11.18
N ILE A 159 3.04 -6.01 -11.15
CA ILE A 159 2.53 -6.98 -10.17
C ILE A 159 3.40 -7.08 -8.91
N GLY A 160 4.64 -6.63 -8.97
CA GLY A 160 5.55 -6.59 -7.82
C GLY A 160 6.97 -6.19 -8.18
N ASN A 161 7.78 -6.00 -7.14
CA ASN A 161 9.13 -5.48 -7.24
C ASN A 161 10.09 -6.23 -6.30
N ILE A 162 11.32 -6.48 -6.77
CA ILE A 162 12.45 -6.96 -5.98
C ILE A 162 13.49 -5.84 -5.91
N VAL A 163 13.67 -5.29 -4.71
CA VAL A 163 14.73 -4.31 -4.42
C VAL A 163 15.93 -5.05 -3.82
N ASN A 164 17.14 -4.57 -4.11
CA ASN A 164 18.39 -5.02 -3.48
C ASN A 164 18.99 -3.92 -2.58
N PRO A 165 18.40 -3.66 -1.39
CA PRO A 165 18.88 -2.62 -0.51
C PRO A 165 20.32 -2.88 -0.09
N ARG A 166 21.15 -1.82 -0.09
CA ARG A 166 22.56 -1.84 0.34
C ARG A 166 23.47 -2.81 -0.45
N GLY A 167 22.96 -3.50 -1.46
CA GLY A 167 23.69 -4.49 -2.25
C GLY A 167 23.79 -5.88 -1.62
N ASP A 168 23.32 -6.07 -0.38
CA ASP A 168 23.48 -7.32 0.39
C ASP A 168 22.18 -7.82 1.02
N CYS A 169 21.05 -7.13 0.79
CA CYS A 169 19.73 -7.52 1.29
C CYS A 169 18.72 -7.63 0.14
N LEU A 170 17.57 -8.24 0.41
CA LEU A 170 16.39 -8.24 -0.46
C LEU A 170 15.21 -7.62 0.29
N ASP A 171 14.50 -6.74 -0.41
CA ASP A 171 13.20 -6.24 -0.02
C ASP A 171 12.26 -6.47 -1.21
N VAL A 172 11.36 -7.44 -1.07
CA VAL A 172 10.44 -7.83 -2.13
C VAL A 172 9.01 -7.55 -1.71
N GLY A 173 8.20 -7.04 -2.64
CA GLY A 173 6.78 -6.82 -2.44
C GLY A 173 5.99 -7.07 -3.72
N PHE A 174 5.06 -8.02 -3.67
CA PHE A 174 4.06 -8.27 -4.71
C PHE A 174 2.66 -7.91 -4.18
N GLY A 175 1.88 -7.19 -4.97
CA GLY A 175 0.53 -6.78 -4.57
C GLY A 175 -0.48 -7.89 -4.80
N LEU A 176 -1.07 -8.45 -3.74
CA LEU A 176 -2.04 -9.55 -3.84
C LEU A 176 -3.21 -9.19 -4.77
N GLN A 177 -3.80 -8.01 -4.58
CA GLN A 177 -4.94 -7.55 -5.38
C GLN A 177 -4.57 -7.35 -6.87
N ARG A 178 -3.32 -6.95 -7.17
CA ARG A 178 -2.84 -6.86 -8.56
C ARG A 178 -2.66 -8.25 -9.18
N LEU A 179 -2.16 -9.21 -8.41
CA LEU A 179 -2.06 -10.62 -8.85
C LEU A 179 -3.44 -11.25 -9.09
N GLU A 180 -4.43 -10.94 -8.25
CA GLU A 180 -5.83 -11.35 -8.47
C GLU A 180 -6.41 -10.69 -9.72
N HIS A 181 -6.12 -9.40 -9.92
CA HIS A 181 -6.58 -8.65 -11.08
C HIS A 181 -6.10 -9.24 -12.41
N VAL A 182 -4.82 -9.59 -12.52
CA VAL A 182 -4.27 -10.22 -13.74
C VAL A 182 -4.81 -11.62 -14.00
N LEU A 183 -5.37 -12.30 -12.99
CA LEU A 183 -6.10 -13.56 -13.12
C LEU A 183 -7.59 -13.37 -13.46
N GLY A 184 -8.02 -12.14 -13.74
CA GLY A 184 -9.38 -11.81 -14.15
C GLY A 184 -10.34 -11.57 -12.99
N VAL A 185 -9.85 -11.45 -11.75
CA VAL A 185 -10.68 -10.98 -10.64
C VAL A 185 -10.91 -9.47 -10.83
N PRO A 186 -12.16 -9.00 -10.98
CA PRO A 186 -12.41 -7.57 -11.16
C PRO A 186 -12.01 -6.82 -9.89
N PRO A 187 -11.44 -5.61 -10.02
CA PRO A 187 -11.14 -4.79 -8.85
C PRO A 187 -12.44 -4.39 -8.13
N PRO A 188 -12.42 -4.24 -6.79
CA PRO A 188 -13.58 -3.75 -6.05
C PRO A 188 -13.95 -2.33 -6.49
N SER A 189 -15.19 -1.92 -6.22
CA SER A 189 -15.61 -0.54 -6.47
C SER A 189 -14.83 0.43 -5.57
N ALA A 190 -14.70 1.70 -5.97
CA ALA A 190 -14.06 2.72 -5.13
C ALA A 190 -14.72 2.84 -3.74
N VAL A 191 -16.05 2.66 -3.65
CA VAL A 191 -16.81 2.64 -2.40
C VAL A 191 -16.43 1.46 -1.51
N ASP A 192 -16.20 0.29 -2.10
CA ASP A 192 -15.77 -0.90 -1.35
C ASP A 192 -14.32 -0.77 -0.88
N LEU A 193 -13.41 -0.25 -1.73
CA LEU A 193 -12.03 0.05 -1.34
C LEU A 193 -11.96 1.06 -0.19
N LEU A 194 -12.80 2.11 -0.22
CA LEU A 194 -12.93 3.06 0.89
C LEU A 194 -13.41 2.36 2.16
N ARG A 195 -14.41 1.47 2.05
CA ARG A 195 -14.95 0.72 3.18
C ARG A 195 -13.89 -0.17 3.81
N GLU A 196 -13.16 -0.91 3.01
CA GLU A 196 -12.06 -1.77 3.46
C GLU A 196 -10.96 -0.96 4.16
N GLY A 197 -10.55 0.17 3.58
CA GLY A 197 -9.56 1.04 4.21
C GLY A 197 -10.04 1.62 5.54
N ILE A 198 -11.31 2.04 5.64
CA ILE A 198 -11.90 2.53 6.89
C ILE A 198 -11.93 1.41 7.94
N SER A 199 -12.40 0.21 7.58
CA SER A 199 -12.43 -0.93 8.48
C SER A 199 -11.04 -1.29 8.98
N ALA A 200 -10.04 -1.33 8.09
CA ALA A 200 -8.65 -1.62 8.49
C ALA A 200 -8.10 -0.62 9.53
N ILE A 201 -8.44 0.67 9.40
CA ILE A 201 -8.03 1.70 10.37
C ILE A 201 -8.77 1.53 11.70
N LEU A 202 -10.06 1.20 11.66
CA LEU A 202 -10.86 0.96 12.87
C LEU A 202 -10.41 -0.30 13.61
N ASP A 203 -10.15 -1.39 12.88
CA ASP A 203 -9.63 -2.66 13.41
C ASP A 203 -8.23 -2.50 13.99
N ALA A 204 -7.42 -1.62 13.40
CA ALA A 204 -6.16 -1.15 13.97
C ALA A 204 -6.35 -0.25 15.20
N GLY A 205 -7.56 -0.08 15.72
CA GLY A 205 -7.89 0.60 16.98
C GLY A 205 -7.84 2.12 16.94
N TYR A 206 -7.78 2.74 15.75
CA TYR A 206 -7.79 4.19 15.64
C TYR A 206 -9.21 4.75 15.72
N VAL A 207 -9.33 5.96 16.27
CA VAL A 207 -10.60 6.67 16.42
C VAL A 207 -10.57 8.02 15.69
N PRO A 208 -11.73 8.55 15.25
CA PRO A 208 -11.79 9.84 14.56
C PRO A 208 -11.22 10.99 15.39
N GLY A 209 -10.32 11.76 14.80
CA GLY A 209 -9.61 12.85 15.45
C GLY A 209 -9.34 14.03 14.52
N ASN A 210 -8.70 15.07 15.05
CA ASN A 210 -8.34 16.27 14.28
C ASN A 210 -6.90 16.24 13.74
N LYS A 211 -6.12 15.19 14.05
CA LYS A 211 -4.72 15.06 13.66
C LYS A 211 -4.41 13.62 13.22
N ALA A 212 -3.32 13.46 12.46
CA ALA A 212 -2.72 12.18 12.09
C ALA A 212 -3.74 11.13 11.61
N GLN A 213 -3.67 9.88 12.11
CA GLN A 213 -4.55 8.79 11.72
C GLN A 213 -6.03 9.11 11.98
N GLY A 214 -6.34 9.81 13.07
CA GLY A 214 -7.72 10.20 13.38
C GLY A 214 -8.28 11.19 12.35
N TYR A 215 -7.46 12.10 11.82
CA TYR A 215 -7.86 13.00 10.74
C TYR A 215 -8.04 12.25 9.42
N ALA A 216 -7.11 11.34 9.10
CA ALA A 216 -7.21 10.49 7.93
C ALA A 216 -8.51 9.66 7.95
N LEU A 217 -8.81 9.02 9.08
CA LEU A 217 -10.06 8.27 9.28
C LEU A 217 -11.30 9.15 9.05
N ARG A 218 -11.33 10.38 9.60
CA ARG A 218 -12.43 11.32 9.33
C ARG A 218 -12.54 11.64 7.85
N ARG A 219 -11.43 11.91 7.17
CA ARG A 219 -11.43 12.20 5.73
C ARG A 219 -12.08 11.04 4.96
N LEU A 220 -11.66 9.81 5.22
CA LEU A 220 -12.21 8.63 4.56
C LEU A 220 -13.70 8.42 4.83
N LEU A 221 -14.14 8.54 6.09
CA LEU A 221 -15.55 8.42 6.47
C LEU A 221 -16.43 9.46 5.74
N ARG A 222 -15.95 10.70 5.64
CA ARG A 222 -16.63 11.77 4.88
C ARG A 222 -16.67 11.44 3.39
N THR A 223 -15.56 11.00 2.81
CA THR A 223 -15.48 10.61 1.40
C THR A 223 -16.45 9.46 1.09
N LEU A 224 -16.49 8.43 1.93
CA LEU A 224 -17.42 7.30 1.78
C LEU A 224 -18.86 7.79 1.74
N TRP A 225 -19.24 8.68 2.68
CA TRP A 225 -20.60 9.24 2.71
C TRP A 225 -20.92 10.09 1.47
N ARG A 226 -19.98 10.93 1.02
CA ARG A 226 -20.13 11.76 -0.19
C ARG A 226 -20.33 10.91 -1.45
N GLN A 227 -19.70 9.76 -1.53
CA GLN A 227 -19.86 8.81 -2.65
C GLN A 227 -21.12 7.93 -2.52
N GLY A 228 -22.02 8.23 -1.57
CA GLY A 228 -23.24 7.44 -1.35
C GLY A 228 -22.99 6.10 -0.65
N GLY A 229 -21.77 5.85 -0.18
CA GLY A 229 -21.41 4.65 0.56
C GLY A 229 -21.96 4.66 1.98
N THR A 230 -22.03 3.47 2.57
CA THR A 230 -22.49 3.26 3.94
C THR A 230 -21.60 2.26 4.66
N LEU A 231 -21.41 2.46 5.96
CA LEU A 231 -20.75 1.49 6.83
C LEU A 231 -21.63 1.28 8.08
N ASP A 232 -21.94 0.03 8.38
CA ASP A 232 -22.65 -0.35 9.62
C ASP A 232 -21.69 -0.31 10.80
N HIS A 233 -21.37 0.91 11.24
CA HIS A 233 -20.45 1.14 12.34
C HIS A 233 -20.80 2.44 13.07
N PRO A 234 -20.82 2.49 14.42
CA PRO A 234 -21.20 3.68 15.18
C PRO A 234 -20.40 4.93 14.81
N VAL A 235 -19.10 4.77 14.50
CA VAL A 235 -18.23 5.88 14.07
C VAL A 235 -18.70 6.51 12.76
N PHE A 236 -19.18 5.71 11.80
CA PHE A 236 -19.68 6.25 10.53
C PHE A 236 -20.95 7.05 10.74
N HIS A 237 -21.89 6.54 11.53
CA HIS A 237 -23.11 7.27 11.89
C HIS A 237 -22.80 8.58 12.63
N ALA A 238 -21.83 8.55 13.56
CA ALA A 238 -21.42 9.74 14.29
C ALA A 238 -20.76 10.79 13.38
N GLU A 239 -19.91 10.39 12.42
CA GLU A 239 -19.29 11.31 11.47
C GLU A 239 -20.34 11.87 10.50
N ARG A 240 -21.28 11.06 10.02
CA ARG A 240 -22.41 11.55 9.20
C ARG A 240 -23.21 12.62 9.93
N GLN A 241 -23.64 12.37 11.17
CA GLN A 241 -24.37 13.37 11.97
C GLN A 241 -23.53 14.62 12.22
N ARG A 242 -22.21 14.48 12.38
CA ARG A 242 -21.29 15.61 12.50
C ARG A 242 -21.29 16.46 11.23
N GLN A 243 -21.22 15.84 10.06
CA GLN A 243 -21.27 16.56 8.78
C GLN A 243 -22.60 17.27 8.55
N GLU A 244 -23.73 16.61 8.84
CA GLU A 244 -25.06 17.23 8.78
C GLU A 244 -25.14 18.49 9.67
N ARG A 245 -24.57 18.44 10.90
CA ARG A 245 -24.48 19.61 11.78
C ARG A 245 -23.59 20.72 11.23
N LEU A 246 -22.44 20.39 10.66
CA LEU A 246 -21.52 21.36 10.07
C LEU A 246 -22.15 22.07 8.88
N ARG A 247 -22.86 21.33 8.02
CA ARG A 247 -23.61 21.89 6.89
C ARG A 247 -24.72 22.84 7.35
N ALA A 248 -25.52 22.45 8.34
CA ALA A 248 -26.54 23.33 8.92
C ALA A 248 -25.92 24.61 9.53
N MET A 249 -24.75 24.47 10.19
CA MET A 249 -24.01 25.60 10.73
C MET A 249 -23.48 26.53 9.63
N TYR A 250 -22.94 25.98 8.55
CA TYR A 250 -22.47 26.74 7.39
C TYR A 250 -23.60 27.60 6.81
N HIS A 251 -24.75 27.02 6.45
CA HIS A 251 -25.86 27.78 5.85
C HIS A 251 -26.39 28.89 6.77
N ARG A 252 -26.32 28.71 8.09
CA ARG A 252 -26.69 29.75 9.06
C ARG A 252 -25.68 30.90 9.13
N LEU A 253 -24.38 30.60 9.00
CA LEU A 253 -23.30 31.56 9.19
C LEU A 253 -22.84 32.22 7.88
N ALA A 254 -22.93 31.54 6.75
CA ALA A 254 -22.45 32.01 5.45
C ALA A 254 -22.97 33.41 5.07
N PRO A 255 -24.26 33.78 5.30
CA PRO A 255 -24.74 35.13 5.02
C PRO A 255 -24.08 36.23 5.86
N ARG A 256 -23.54 35.89 7.04
CA ARG A 256 -22.87 36.83 7.96
C ARG A 256 -21.37 36.95 7.70
N HIS A 257 -20.79 36.01 6.96
CA HIS A 257 -19.36 35.92 6.69
C HIS A 257 -19.09 35.79 5.17
N PRO A 258 -19.56 36.76 4.35
CA PRO A 258 -19.40 36.68 2.90
C PRO A 258 -17.91 36.76 2.51
N GLY A 259 -17.51 35.92 1.55
CA GLY A 259 -16.16 35.95 0.97
C GLY A 259 -15.04 35.44 1.88
N MET A 260 -15.35 34.80 3.02
CA MET A 260 -14.33 34.13 3.83
C MET A 260 -13.73 32.93 3.10
N SER A 261 -12.42 32.75 3.26
CA SER A 261 -11.68 31.67 2.59
C SER A 261 -12.01 30.28 3.16
N ALA A 262 -11.74 29.24 2.38
CA ALA A 262 -11.85 27.86 2.85
C ALA A 262 -11.01 27.59 4.12
N ALA A 263 -9.81 28.16 4.18
CA ALA A 263 -8.95 28.09 5.37
C ALA A 263 -9.63 28.72 6.60
N TRP A 264 -10.23 29.90 6.45
CA TRP A 264 -10.93 30.56 7.55
C TRP A 264 -12.08 29.70 8.10
N TRP A 265 -12.89 29.10 7.22
CA TRP A 265 -13.98 28.21 7.60
C TRP A 265 -13.50 26.94 8.32
N PHE A 266 -12.39 26.37 7.84
CA PHE A 266 -11.78 25.20 8.46
C PHE A 266 -11.20 25.54 9.83
N ASP A 267 -10.42 26.62 9.93
CA ASP A 267 -9.74 27.01 11.16
C ASP A 267 -10.72 27.49 12.24
N THR A 268 -11.76 28.24 11.85
CA THR A 268 -12.71 28.84 12.80
C THR A 268 -13.80 27.86 13.22
N HIS A 269 -14.28 27.05 12.28
CA HIS A 269 -15.50 26.26 12.46
C HIS A 269 -15.33 24.77 12.17
N GLY A 270 -14.15 24.33 11.70
CA GLY A 270 -13.92 22.96 11.27
C GLY A 270 -14.74 22.56 10.04
N ILE A 271 -15.21 23.55 9.27
CA ILE A 271 -16.01 23.37 8.05
C ILE A 271 -15.06 23.27 6.86
N VAL A 272 -15.13 22.16 6.15
CA VAL A 272 -14.52 22.02 4.82
C VAL A 272 -15.55 22.49 3.80
N LEU A 273 -15.28 23.60 3.11
CA LEU A 273 -16.26 24.21 2.21
C LEU A 273 -16.78 23.26 1.12
N ALA A 274 -15.88 22.48 0.52
CA ALA A 274 -16.24 21.46 -0.48
C ALA A 274 -17.18 20.36 0.03
N ASP A 275 -17.42 20.25 1.34
CA ASP A 275 -18.35 19.27 1.93
C ASP A 275 -19.75 19.88 2.21
N VAL A 276 -19.86 21.22 2.25
CA VAL A 276 -21.07 21.95 2.64
C VAL A 276 -21.63 22.86 1.55
N GLU A 277 -20.80 23.26 0.60
CA GLU A 277 -21.21 23.91 -0.63
C GLU A 277 -21.70 22.80 -1.56
N ASP A 278 -23.00 22.69 -1.72
CA ASP A 278 -23.61 21.80 -2.71
C ASP A 278 -23.05 22.13 -4.10
N THR A 279 -22.50 21.14 -4.79
CA THR A 279 -22.37 21.13 -6.25
C THR A 279 -23.73 21.18 -6.91
#